data_AF-A0A2V8DCZ4-F1
#
_entry.id   AF-A0A2V8DCZ4-F1
#
_cell.length_a   1.000
_cell.length_b   1.000
_cell.length_c   1.000
_cell.angle_alpha   90.00
_cell.angle_beta   90.00
_cell.angle_gamma   90.00
#
_symmetry.space_group_name_H-M   'P 1'
#
loop_
_entity.id
_entity.type
_entity.pdbx_description
1 polymer ?
#
loop_
_entity_poly.entity_id
_entity_poly.type
_entity_poly.pdbx_seq_one_letter_code
_entity_poly.pdbx_strand_id
1 'polypeptide(L)'
;MTERLTPFLWILFSLGGTIAAFLFPVHLFLGGLAFPLGWLDAPSYEALRGLVQHPVVRLYLFVVISLPLFHWAHRFRYTLYDGLQLYHLTVLIAVLCYGAALVGTAVAAYTLWNLA
;
A
#
# COMPACT_ATOMS: atom_id res chain seq x y z
N MET A 1 26.22 0.84 7.37
CA MET A 1 25.51 1.10 6.10
C MET A 1 24.02 1.36 6.34
N THR A 2 23.35 0.59 7.19
CA THR A 2 21.92 0.68 7.51
C THR A 2 21.48 2.01 8.15
N GLU A 3 22.31 2.60 9.02
CA GLU A 3 22.07 3.90 9.67
C GLU A 3 21.66 5.03 8.70
N ARG A 4 22.25 5.07 7.49
CA ARG A 4 21.96 6.11 6.50
C ARG A 4 20.56 5.96 5.87
N LEU A 5 19.99 4.76 5.88
CA LEU A 5 18.69 4.48 5.27
C LEU A 5 17.53 4.66 6.25
N THR A 6 17.79 4.60 7.57
CA THR A 6 16.77 4.71 8.61
C THR A 6 15.85 5.92 8.44
N PRO A 7 16.35 7.15 8.18
CA PRO A 7 15.47 8.31 8.00
C PRO A 7 14.52 8.16 6.80
N PHE A 8 15.00 7.60 5.69
CA PHE A 8 14.17 7.40 4.49
C PHE A 8 13.07 6.36 4.72
N LEU A 9 13.41 5.26 5.40
CA LEU A 9 12.42 4.23 5.77
C LEU A 9 11.35 4.80 6.70
N TRP A 10 11.72 5.70 7.61
CA TRP A 10 10.79 6.41 8.50
C TRP A 10 9.86 7.37 7.75
N ILE A 11 10.37 8.08 6.73
CA ILE A 11 9.53 8.93 5.87
C ILE A 11 8.50 8.09 5.12
N LEU A 12 8.92 7.00 4.48
CA LEU A 12 8.01 6.10 3.75
C LEU A 12 6.98 5.47 4.69
N PHE A 13 7.40 5.05 5.88
CA PHE A 13 6.52 4.55 6.93
C PHE A 13 5.47 5.59 7.35
N SER A 14 5.89 6.84 7.59
CA SER A 14 5.02 7.91 8.06
C SER A 14 4.01 8.34 7.00
N LEU A 15 4.48 8.53 5.76
CA LEU A 15 3.61 8.88 4.64
C LEU A 15 2.61 7.76 4.36
N GLY A 16 3.06 6.50 4.29
CA GLY A 16 2.18 5.36 4.07
C GLY A 16 1.12 5.20 5.16
N GLY A 17 1.49 5.42 6.42
CA GLY A 17 0.56 5.37 7.54
C GLY A 17 -0.48 6.48 7.49
N THR A 18 -0.05 7.69 7.13
CA THR A 18 -0.94 8.84 6.97
C THR A 18 -1.94 8.61 5.85
N ILE A 19 -1.45 8.21 4.66
CA ILE A 19 -2.31 7.89 3.51
C ILE A 19 -3.32 6.80 3.85
N ALA A 20 -2.88 5.71 4.48
CA ALA A 20 -3.78 4.63 4.91
C ALA A 20 -4.84 5.13 5.90
N ALA A 21 -4.45 5.90 6.91
CA ALA A 21 -5.36 6.40 7.93
C ALA A 21 -6.48 7.30 7.36
N PHE A 22 -6.15 8.16 6.39
CA PHE A 22 -7.15 9.05 5.78
C PHE A 22 -8.00 8.35 4.72
N LEU A 23 -7.42 7.47 3.91
CA LEU A 23 -8.09 6.97 2.72
C LEU A 23 -8.65 5.55 2.87
N PHE A 24 -8.05 4.66 3.64
CA PHE A 24 -8.57 3.29 3.75
C PHE A 24 -9.99 3.23 4.34
N PRO A 25 -10.40 4.06 5.33
CA PRO A 25 -11.75 4.02 5.85
C PRO A 25 -12.82 4.17 4.76
N VAL A 26 -12.65 5.12 3.83
CA VAL A 26 -13.64 5.33 2.76
C VAL A 26 -13.63 4.21 1.72
N HIS A 27 -12.47 3.64 1.37
CA HIS A 27 -12.42 2.50 0.43
C HIS A 27 -13.01 1.22 1.04
N LEU A 28 -12.73 0.97 2.32
CA LEU A 28 -13.29 -0.16 3.06
C LEU A 28 -14.80 0.00 3.24
N PHE A 29 -15.26 1.22 3.53
CA PHE A 29 -16.69 1.51 3.59
C PHE A 29 -17.35 1.28 2.24
N LEU A 30 -16.87 1.89 1.15
CA LEU A 30 -17.50 1.78 -0.16
C LEU A 30 -17.44 0.34 -0.71
N GLY A 31 -16.23 -0.22 -0.81
CA GLY A 31 -15.99 -1.52 -1.43
C GLY A 31 -16.32 -2.72 -0.53
N GLY A 32 -16.20 -2.56 0.79
CA GLY A 32 -16.43 -3.65 1.74
C GLY A 32 -17.84 -3.68 2.34
N LEU A 33 -18.55 -2.55 2.38
CA LEU A 33 -19.87 -2.45 3.01
C LEU A 33 -20.94 -1.86 2.09
N ALA A 34 -20.79 -0.62 1.61
CA ALA A 34 -21.85 0.12 0.96
C ALA A 34 -22.31 -0.53 -0.36
N PHE A 35 -21.37 -0.93 -1.23
CA PHE A 35 -21.73 -1.63 -2.47
C PHE A 35 -22.20 -3.07 -2.21
N PRO A 36 -21.50 -3.91 -1.42
CA PRO A 36 -21.95 -5.29 -1.18
C PRO A 36 -23.29 -5.43 -0.46
N LEU A 37 -23.65 -4.48 0.41
CA LEU A 37 -24.92 -4.47 1.14
C LEU A 37 -26.06 -3.77 0.38
N GLY A 38 -25.80 -3.25 -0.82
CA GLY A 38 -26.79 -2.55 -1.63
C GLY A 38 -27.22 -1.18 -1.08
N TRP A 39 -26.40 -0.54 -0.25
CA TRP A 39 -26.67 0.83 0.23
C TRP A 39 -26.39 1.87 -0.85
N LEU A 40 -25.46 1.55 -1.76
CA LEU A 40 -25.13 2.34 -2.95
C LEU A 40 -24.99 1.40 -4.15
N ASP A 41 -25.31 1.89 -5.34
CA ASP A 41 -25.06 1.16 -6.58
C ASP A 41 -23.55 1.08 -6.85
N ALA A 42 -23.05 -0.13 -7.12
CA ALA A 42 -21.66 -0.34 -7.48
C ALA A 42 -21.39 0.27 -8.88
N PRO A 43 -20.28 0.99 -9.07
CA PRO A 43 -19.91 1.50 -10.38
C PRO A 43 -19.61 0.33 -11.33
N SER A 44 -20.03 0.45 -12.60
CA SER A 44 -19.72 -0.56 -13.61
C SER A 44 -18.22 -0.62 -13.92
N TYR A 45 -17.78 -1.73 -14.50
CA TYR A 45 -16.41 -1.89 -14.94
C TYR A 45 -15.98 -0.79 -15.92
N GLU A 46 -16.85 -0.42 -16.85
CA GLU A 46 -16.60 0.62 -17.87
C GLU A 46 -16.43 1.99 -17.22
N ALA A 47 -17.27 2.31 -16.23
CA ALA A 47 -17.18 3.56 -15.48
C ALA A 47 -15.85 3.66 -14.71
N LEU A 48 -15.46 2.59 -14.01
CA LEU A 48 -14.18 2.52 -13.30
C LEU A 48 -12.99 2.58 -14.27
N ARG A 49 -13.06 1.87 -15.40
CA ARG A 49 -12.02 1.90 -16.43
C ARG A 49 -11.86 3.32 -16.98
N GLY A 50 -12.95 4.02 -17.28
CA GLY A 50 -12.92 5.42 -17.69
C GLY A 50 -12.26 6.33 -16.66
N LEU A 51 -12.51 6.10 -15.36
CA LEU A 51 -11.88 6.84 -14.28
C LEU A 51 -10.36 6.58 -14.21
N VAL A 52 -9.95 5.31 -14.29
CA VAL A 52 -8.52 4.91 -14.27
C VAL A 52 -7.77 5.44 -15.50
N GLN A 53 -8.45 5.76 -16.60
CA GLN A 53 -7.79 6.40 -17.74
C GLN A 53 -7.27 7.81 -17.44
N HIS A 54 -7.80 8.49 -16.42
CA HIS A 54 -7.33 9.82 -16.03
C HIS A 54 -5.99 9.76 -15.27
N PRO A 55 -4.95 10.52 -15.69
CA PRO A 55 -3.61 10.45 -15.07
C PRO A 55 -3.59 10.71 -13.55
N VAL A 56 -4.41 11.65 -13.08
CA VAL A 56 -4.51 11.97 -11.64
C VAL A 56 -5.06 10.79 -10.84
N VAL A 57 -6.01 10.03 -11.40
CA VAL A 57 -6.57 8.85 -10.74
C VAL A 57 -5.52 7.74 -10.67
N ARG A 58 -4.72 7.56 -11.72
CA ARG A 58 -3.60 6.59 -11.69
C ARG A 58 -2.57 6.97 -10.64
N LEU A 59 -2.19 8.24 -10.57
CA LEU A 59 -1.26 8.72 -9.55
C LEU A 59 -1.83 8.49 -8.14
N TYR A 60 -3.11 8.81 -7.95
CA TYR A 60 -3.82 8.55 -6.71
C TYR A 60 -3.77 7.06 -6.32
N LEU A 61 -4.14 6.16 -7.24
CA LEU A 61 -4.13 4.71 -6.99
C LEU A 61 -2.72 4.21 -6.70
N PHE A 62 -1.71 4.70 -7.44
CA PHE A 62 -0.32 4.35 -7.18
C PHE A 62 0.09 4.75 -5.76
N VAL A 63 -0.22 5.97 -5.32
CA VAL A 63 0.08 6.43 -3.95
C VAL A 63 -0.67 5.61 -2.88
N VAL A 64 -1.97 5.36 -3.09
CA VAL A 64 -2.82 4.59 -2.16
C VAL A 64 -2.39 3.14 -2.02
N ILE A 65 -1.79 2.56 -3.06
CA ILE A 65 -1.29 1.18 -3.01
C ILE A 65 0.14 1.16 -2.47
N SER A 66 1.05 1.92 -3.06
CA SER A 66 2.49 1.77 -2.84
C SER A 66 2.94 2.29 -1.46
N LEU A 67 2.48 3.45 -1.01
CA LEU A 67 2.96 4.00 0.27
C LEU A 67 2.50 3.16 1.48
N PRO A 68 1.23 2.72 1.58
CA PRO A 68 0.81 1.82 2.64
C PRO A 68 1.55 0.47 2.67
N LEU A 69 2.05 -0.04 1.53
CA LEU A 69 2.91 -1.23 1.52
C LEU A 69 4.21 -1.01 2.31
N PHE A 70 4.84 0.17 2.18
CA PHE A 70 6.03 0.50 2.98
C PHE A 70 5.70 0.71 4.46
N HIS A 71 4.53 1.27 4.76
CA HIS A 71 4.03 1.35 6.14
C HIS A 71 3.88 -0.04 6.76
N TRP A 72 3.20 -0.96 6.05
CA TRP A 72 3.06 -2.35 6.46
C TRP A 72 4.42 -3.02 6.62
N ALA A 73 5.31 -2.91 5.64
CA ALA A 73 6.64 -3.55 5.68
C ALA A 73 7.44 -3.13 6.91
N HIS A 74 7.41 -1.83 7.24
CA HIS A 74 8.08 -1.29 8.41
C HIS A 74 7.46 -1.85 9.71
N ARG A 75 6.13 -1.75 9.88
CA ARG A 75 5.45 -2.26 11.08
C ARG A 75 5.63 -3.76 11.24
N PHE A 76 5.39 -4.53 10.18
CA PHE A 76 5.41 -5.98 10.19
C PHE A 76 6.81 -6.52 10.50
N ARG A 77 7.86 -5.89 9.97
CA ARG A 77 9.25 -6.20 10.34
C ARG A 77 9.46 -6.13 11.86
N TYR A 78 9.01 -5.05 12.51
CA TYR A 78 9.17 -4.89 13.96
C TYR A 78 8.22 -5.77 14.77
N THR A 79 7.03 -6.07 14.25
CA THR A 79 6.15 -7.10 14.85
C THR A 79 6.84 -8.47 14.89
N LEU A 80 7.53 -8.87 13.81
CA LEU A 80 8.27 -10.14 13.79
C LEU A 80 9.56 -10.08 14.61
N TYR A 81 10.33 -9.00 14.49
CA TYR A 81 11.61 -8.84 15.17
C TYR A 81 11.45 -8.62 16.68
N ASP A 82 10.68 -7.61 17.10
CA ASP A 82 10.46 -7.29 18.51
C ASP A 82 9.26 -8.02 19.10
N GLY A 83 8.15 -8.15 18.37
CA GLY A 83 6.95 -8.80 18.91
C GLY A 83 7.12 -10.32 19.08
N LEU A 84 7.63 -10.99 18.04
CA LEU A 84 7.86 -12.44 18.04
C LEU A 84 9.32 -12.82 18.36
N GLN A 85 10.18 -11.84 18.68
CA GLN A 85 11.56 -12.06 19.14
C GLN A 85 12.43 -12.83 18.11
N LEU A 86 12.14 -12.71 16.81
CA LEU A 86 12.84 -13.42 15.72
C LEU A 86 14.16 -12.75 15.33
N TYR A 87 14.99 -12.41 16.31
CA TYR A 87 16.21 -11.62 16.12
C TYR A 87 17.21 -12.26 15.14
N HIS A 88 17.33 -13.59 15.19
CA HIS A 88 18.21 -14.38 14.34
C HIS A 88 17.84 -14.33 12.84
N LEU A 89 16.62 -13.88 12.50
CA LEU A 89 16.14 -13.74 11.13
C LEU A 89 16.11 -12.29 10.64
N THR A 90 16.77 -11.35 11.33
CA THR A 90 16.63 -9.90 11.07
C THR A 90 16.83 -9.49 9.60
N VAL A 91 17.83 -10.05 8.92
CA VAL A 91 18.13 -9.72 7.53
C VAL A 91 17.04 -10.28 6.61
N LEU A 92 16.68 -11.55 6.81
CA LEU A 92 15.63 -12.22 6.04
C LEU A 92 14.29 -11.49 6.18
N ILE A 93 13.87 -11.17 7.41
CA ILE A 93 12.63 -10.43 7.68
C ILE A 93 12.64 -9.07 6.97
N ALA A 94 13.74 -8.32 7.07
CA ALA A 94 13.84 -7.01 6.43
C ALA A 94 13.76 -7.13 4.90
N VAL A 95 14.48 -8.07 4.30
CA VAL A 95 14.46 -8.31 2.86
C VAL A 95 13.07 -8.72 2.38
N LEU A 96 12.40 -9.62 3.08
CA LEU A 96 11.05 -10.06 2.70
C LEU A 96 10.03 -8.92 2.84
N CYS A 97 10.04 -8.17 3.94
CA CYS A 97 9.09 -7.08 4.16
C CYS A 97 9.26 -5.97 3.12
N TYR A 98 10.47 -5.40 3.02
CA TYR A 98 10.73 -4.29 2.10
C TYR A 98 10.79 -4.73 0.64
N GLY A 99 11.24 -5.95 0.37
CA GLY A 99 11.21 -6.56 -0.95
C GLY A 99 9.78 -6.77 -1.43
N ALA A 100 8.88 -7.28 -0.59
CA ALA A 100 7.47 -7.40 -0.92
C ALA A 100 6.82 -6.02 -1.20
N ALA A 101 7.15 -4.99 -0.42
CA ALA A 101 6.68 -3.63 -0.68
C ALA A 101 7.18 -3.08 -2.03
N LEU A 102 8.45 -3.34 -2.39
CA LEU A 102 9.00 -2.96 -3.69
C LEU A 102 8.34 -3.72 -4.85
N VAL A 103 8.19 -5.04 -4.73
CA VAL A 103 7.50 -5.86 -5.74
C VAL A 103 6.07 -5.40 -5.92
N GLY A 104 5.32 -5.20 -4.84
CA GLY A 104 3.95 -4.70 -4.91
C GLY A 104 3.85 -3.30 -5.54
N THR A 105 4.81 -2.43 -5.25
CA THR A 105 4.92 -1.10 -5.89
C THR A 105 5.18 -1.22 -7.39
N ALA A 106 6.10 -2.08 -7.81
CA ALA A 106 6.40 -2.31 -9.22
C ALA A 106 5.21 -2.92 -9.98
N VAL A 107 4.51 -3.88 -9.37
CA VAL A 107 3.29 -4.46 -9.92
C VAL A 107 2.20 -3.39 -10.07
N ALA A 108 1.99 -2.55 -9.05
CA ALA A 108 1.03 -1.45 -9.12
C ALA A 108 1.35 -0.47 -10.27
N ALA A 109 2.62 -0.06 -10.39
CA ALA A 109 3.06 0.81 -11.49
C ALA A 109 2.83 0.15 -12.86
N TYR A 110 3.24 -1.10 -13.03
CA TYR A 110 3.06 -1.86 -14.26
C TYR A 110 1.58 -1.97 -14.64
N THR A 111 0.73 -2.38 -13.69
CA THR A 111 -0.70 -2.56 -13.94
C THR A 111 -1.38 -1.25 -14.29
N LEU A 112 -1.11 -0.16 -13.56
CA LEU A 112 -1.69 1.16 -13.82
C LEU A 112 -1.20 1.76 -15.14
N TRP A 113 0.03 1.45 -15.56
CA TRP A 113 0.55 1.85 -16.85
C TRP A 113 -0.14 1.13 -18.02
N ASN A 114 -0.43 -0.16 -17.86
CA ASN A 114 -1.03 -0.99 -18.92
C ASN A 114 -2.57 -0.94 -18.97
N LEU A 115 -3.23 -0.52 -17.90
CA LEU A 115 -4.68 -0.24 -17.90
C LEU A 115 -5.04 1.01 -18.71
N ALA A 116 -4.03 1.75 -19.18
CA ALA A 116 -4.15 3.00 -19.90
C ALA A 116 -4.82 2.90 -21.26
#